data_AF-A0A7Y8EZ50-F1
#
_entry.id   AF-A0A7Y8EZ50-F1
#
_cell.length_a   1.000
_cell.length_b   1.000
_cell.length_c   1.000
_cell.angle_alpha   90.00
_cell.angle_beta   90.00
_cell.angle_gamma   90.00
#
_symmetry.space_group_name_H-M   'P 1'
#
loop_
_entity.id
_entity.type
_entity.pdbx_description
1 polymer ?
#
loop_
_entity_poly.entity_id
_entity_poly.type
_entity_poly.pdbx_seq_one_letter_code
_entity_poly.pdbx_strand_id
1 'polypeptide(L)'
;MLIERALNKDDIALLATIDRTERVHECYRVEDGKLVLYPDYHDMRGWPEGESEQDAIALLACLERGGWLWGVFDGPSLVAAAVVDNRPLHNQHLLLRQLKFLHVSHGARGRGLG
;
A
#
# COMPACT_ATOMS: atom_id res chain seq x y z
N MET A 1 -5.24 2.03 -21.09
CA MET A 1 -3.83 1.65 -21.37
C MET A 1 -3.08 1.93 -20.09
N LEU A 2 -2.32 0.96 -19.59
CA LEU A 2 -1.60 1.14 -18.33
C LEU A 2 -0.32 1.94 -18.54
N ILE A 3 -0.10 2.95 -17.70
CA ILE A 3 1.10 3.79 -17.71
C ILE A 3 1.72 3.79 -16.33
N GLU A 4 2.98 3.39 -16.26
CA GLU A 4 3.74 3.38 -15.02
C GLU A 4 4.65 4.60 -14.93
N ARG A 5 4.70 5.26 -13.77
CA ARG A 5 5.61 6.39 -13.54
C ARG A 5 5.87 6.65 -12.07
N ALA A 6 6.93 7.39 -11.81
CA ALA A 6 7.16 7.99 -10.50
C ALA A 6 6.00 8.91 -10.12
N LEU A 7 5.63 8.86 -8.83
CA LEU A 7 4.66 9.77 -8.24
C LEU A 7 5.36 11.04 -7.77
N ASN A 8 4.68 12.17 -7.94
CA ASN A 8 5.10 13.46 -7.43
C ASN A 8 4.15 13.94 -6.32
N LYS A 9 4.38 15.17 -5.82
CA LYS A 9 3.62 15.75 -4.71
C LYS A 9 2.12 15.86 -5.00
N ASP A 10 1.76 16.18 -6.24
CA ASP A 10 0.37 16.36 -6.67
C ASP A 10 -0.37 15.03 -6.79
N ASP A 11 0.37 13.92 -6.94
CA ASP A 11 -0.21 12.58 -7.03
C ASP A 11 -0.55 11.97 -5.66
N ILE A 12 -0.05 12.53 -4.56
CA ILE A 12 -0.21 11.91 -3.22
C ILE A 12 -1.67 11.76 -2.84
N ALA A 13 -2.52 12.74 -3.17
CA ALA A 13 -3.95 12.67 -2.92
C ALA A 13 -4.64 11.53 -3.71
N LEU A 14 -4.07 11.10 -4.85
CA LEU A 14 -4.63 10.02 -5.66
C LEU A 14 -4.47 8.65 -5.00
N LEU A 15 -3.54 8.49 -4.05
CA LEU A 15 -3.34 7.22 -3.34
C LEU A 15 -4.60 6.80 -2.57
N ALA A 16 -5.33 7.77 -2.01
CA ALA A 16 -6.61 7.53 -1.34
C ALA A 16 -7.73 7.10 -2.30
N THR A 17 -7.57 7.29 -3.61
CA THR A 17 -8.56 6.89 -4.63
C THR A 17 -8.43 5.42 -5.04
N ILE A 18 -7.35 4.75 -4.63
CA ILE A 18 -7.18 3.32 -4.89
C ILE A 18 -8.30 2.55 -4.18
N ASP A 19 -9.03 1.75 -4.95
CA ASP A 19 -10.10 0.90 -4.44
C ASP A 19 -9.50 -0.27 -3.65
N ARG A 20 -9.32 -0.07 -2.34
CA ARG A 20 -8.78 -1.11 -1.45
C ARG A 20 -9.82 -2.13 -0.99
N THR A 21 -10.98 -2.24 -1.66
CA THR A 21 -12.02 -3.20 -1.27
C THR A 21 -11.42 -4.60 -1.07
N GLU A 22 -11.65 -5.16 0.11
CA GLU A 22 -11.07 -6.42 0.55
C GLU A 22 -12.07 -7.18 1.40
N ARG A 23 -12.20 -8.48 1.12
CA ARG A 23 -12.98 -9.40 1.92
C ARG A 23 -12.04 -10.42 2.54
N VAL A 24 -11.94 -10.38 3.86
CA VAL A 24 -11.19 -11.35 4.65
C VAL A 24 -12.22 -12.29 5.27
N HIS A 25 -12.06 -13.59 5.04
CA HIS A 25 -12.93 -14.61 5.65
C HIS A 25 -12.30 -15.20 6.90
N GLU A 26 -10.98 -15.27 6.91
CA GLU A 26 -10.19 -15.96 7.92
C GLU A 26 -8.90 -15.19 8.15
N CYS A 27 -8.47 -15.17 9.40
CA CYS A 27 -7.23 -14.54 9.83
C CYS A 27 -6.30 -15.62 10.39
N TYR A 28 -5.00 -15.32 10.41
CA TYR A 28 -4.02 -16.13 11.13
C TYR A 28 -3.67 -15.46 12.44
N ARG A 29 -3.53 -16.27 13.50
CA ARG A 29 -2.88 -15.86 14.75
C ARG A 29 -1.77 -16.83 15.11
N VAL A 30 -0.78 -16.34 15.85
CA VAL A 30 0.32 -17.18 16.33
C VAL A 30 -0.09 -17.80 17.67
N GLU A 31 -0.17 -19.13 17.73
CA GLU A 31 -0.40 -19.91 18.95
C GLU A 31 0.71 -20.94 19.09
N ASP A 32 1.39 -20.97 20.25
CA ASP A 32 2.50 -21.90 20.53
C ASP A 32 3.54 -21.99 19.39
N GLY A 33 3.87 -20.84 18.80
CA GLY A 33 4.84 -20.72 17.71
C GLY A 33 4.35 -21.23 16.34
N LYS A 34 3.05 -21.51 16.19
CA LYS A 34 2.42 -21.96 14.94
C LYS A 34 1.39 -20.94 14.46
N LEU A 35 1.24 -20.83 13.14
CA LEU A 35 0.13 -20.09 12.55
C LEU A 35 -1.13 -20.95 12.60
N VAL A 36 -2.16 -20.45 13.29
CA VAL A 36 -3.47 -21.08 13.40
C VAL A 36 -4.47 -20.20 12.66
N LEU A 37 -5.12 -20.79 11.66
CA LEU A 37 -6.19 -20.17 10.88
C LEU A 37 -7.47 -20.17 11.71
N TYR A 38 -8.20 -19.05 11.73
CA TYR A 38 -9.49 -18.95 12.40
C TYR A 38 -10.46 -18.07 11.62
N PRO A 39 -11.78 -18.33 11.70
CA PRO A 39 -12.78 -17.51 11.03
C PRO A 39 -12.84 -16.13 11.68
N ASP A 40 -12.65 -15.10 10.87
CA ASP A 40 -12.73 -13.70 11.27
C ASP A 40 -13.06 -12.86 10.03
N TYR A 41 -14.32 -12.45 9.93
CA TYR A 41 -14.85 -11.87 8.71
C TYR A 41 -14.76 -10.35 8.72
N HIS A 42 -14.07 -9.79 7.72
CA HIS A 42 -13.96 -8.36 7.48
C HIS A 42 -14.40 -8.02 6.04
N ASP A 43 -15.34 -7.09 5.88
CA ASP A 43 -15.75 -6.52 4.58
C ASP A 43 -15.28 -5.06 4.50
N MET A 44 -14.03 -4.87 4.11
CA MET A 44 -13.41 -3.55 3.98
C MET A 44 -13.87 -2.94 2.66
N ARG A 45 -14.57 -1.81 2.71
CA ARG A 45 -15.13 -1.11 1.53
C ARG A 45 -14.40 0.18 1.16
N GLY A 46 -13.20 0.38 1.71
CA GLY A 46 -12.41 1.59 1.52
C GLY A 46 -11.42 1.79 2.65
N TRP A 47 -10.89 3.00 2.73
CA TRP A 47 -10.02 3.44 3.82
C TRP A 47 -10.84 3.67 5.09
N PRO A 48 -10.41 3.16 6.25
CA PRO A 48 -10.92 3.58 7.55
C PRO A 48 -10.85 5.10 7.72
N GLU A 49 -11.76 5.63 8.54
CA GLU A 49 -11.84 7.07 8.79
C GLU A 49 -10.51 7.64 9.29
N GLY A 50 -9.98 8.64 8.58
CA GLY A 50 -8.71 9.31 8.92
C GLY A 50 -7.44 8.57 8.49
N GLU A 51 -7.51 7.32 8.03
CA GLU A 51 -6.33 6.55 7.62
C GLU A 51 -5.71 7.15 6.34
N SER A 52 -6.55 7.51 5.35
CA SER A 52 -6.10 8.12 4.10
C SER A 52 -5.35 9.44 4.31
N GLU A 53 -5.81 10.27 5.25
CA GLU A 53 -5.22 11.56 5.57
C GLU A 53 -3.89 11.39 6.30
N GLN A 54 -3.82 10.44 7.24
CA GLN A 54 -2.59 10.10 7.95
C GLN A 54 -1.53 9.52 7.00
N ASP A 55 -1.95 8.62 6.10
CA ASP A 55 -1.08 8.05 5.08
C ASP A 55 -0.59 9.14 4.12
N ALA A 56 -1.44 10.05 3.67
CA ALA A 56 -1.02 11.15 2.81
C ALA A 56 0.09 12.00 3.46
N ILE A 57 0.01 12.28 4.76
CA ILE A 57 1.07 12.99 5.49
C ILE A 57 2.36 12.16 5.51
N ALA A 58 2.27 10.87 5.85
CA ALA A 58 3.44 10.00 5.97
C ALA A 58 4.15 9.75 4.61
N LEU A 59 3.36 9.61 3.55
CA LEU A 59 3.82 9.35 2.18
C LEU A 59 4.35 10.62 1.52
N LEU A 60 3.75 11.79 1.78
CA LEU A 60 4.32 13.07 1.35
C LEU A 60 5.68 13.30 2.00
N ALA A 61 5.78 13.09 3.32
CA ALA A 61 7.06 13.17 4.00
C ALA A 61 8.07 12.16 3.43
N CYS A 62 7.60 11.02 2.90
CA CYS A 62 8.43 9.99 2.25
C CYS A 62 8.99 10.47 0.94
N LEU A 63 8.15 11.07 0.12
CA LEU A 63 8.58 11.68 -1.12
C LEU A 63 9.58 12.82 -0.88
N GLU A 64 9.28 13.73 0.06
CA GLU A 64 10.12 14.92 0.34
C GLU A 64 11.53 14.56 0.85
N ARG A 65 11.67 13.41 1.53
CA ARG A 65 12.98 12.90 1.95
C ARG A 65 13.71 12.08 0.89
N GLY A 66 13.10 11.80 -0.27
CA GLY A 66 13.70 11.02 -1.35
C GLY A 66 13.37 9.53 -1.34
N GLY A 67 12.21 9.15 -0.80
CA GLY A 67 11.65 7.81 -0.95
C GLY A 67 11.25 7.50 -2.40
N TRP A 68 11.17 6.22 -2.73
CA TRP A 68 10.76 5.75 -4.05
C TRP A 68 9.25 5.51 -4.06
N LEU A 69 8.52 6.30 -4.84
CA LEU A 69 7.07 6.19 -5.02
C LEU A 69 6.77 5.96 -6.49
N TRP A 70 6.09 4.86 -6.79
CA TRP A 70 5.77 4.44 -8.16
C TRP A 70 4.30 4.09 -8.27
N GLY A 71 3.66 4.55 -9.35
CA GLY A 71 2.24 4.34 -9.60
C GLY A 71 1.95 3.80 -10.99
N VAL A 72 0.84 3.10 -11.11
CA VAL A 72 0.27 2.60 -12.36
C VAL A 72 -1.06 3.30 -12.60
N PHE A 73 -1.19 3.97 -13.74
CA PHE A 73 -2.38 4.71 -14.15
C PHE A 73 -3.13 3.98 -15.26
N ASP A 74 -4.46 4.01 -15.20
CA ASP A 74 -5.34 3.70 -16.34
C ASP A 74 -6.14 4.95 -16.69
N GLY A 75 -5.67 5.69 -17.71
CA GLY A 75 -6.15 7.04 -17.98
C GLY A 75 -5.84 7.99 -16.80
N PRO A 76 -6.82 8.72 -16.25
CA PRO A 76 -6.60 9.62 -15.11
C PRO A 76 -6.54 8.90 -13.75
N SER A 77 -6.92 7.62 -13.70
CA SER A 77 -7.08 6.88 -12.44
C SER A 77 -5.78 6.20 -12.03
N LEU A 78 -5.32 6.45 -10.79
CA LEU A 78 -4.24 5.68 -10.17
C LEU A 78 -4.80 4.33 -9.70
N VAL A 79 -4.41 3.24 -10.37
CA VAL A 79 -4.98 1.90 -10.10
C VAL A 79 -4.07 1.02 -9.24
N ALA A 80 -2.77 1.32 -9.15
CA ALA A 80 -1.84 0.67 -8.23
C ALA A 80 -0.73 1.62 -7.83
N ALA A 81 -0.15 1.42 -6.64
CA ALA A 81 1.04 2.13 -6.22
C ALA A 81 1.89 1.32 -5.23
N ALA A 82 3.19 1.56 -5.29
CA ALA A 82 4.18 1.04 -4.38
C ALA A 82 5.05 2.17 -3.83
N VAL A 83 5.32 2.16 -2.53
CA VAL A 83 6.17 3.15 -1.86
C VAL A 83 7.20 2.46 -0.99
N VAL A 84 8.48 2.74 -1.26
CA VAL A 84 9.62 2.28 -0.46
C VAL A 84 10.31 3.48 0.17
N ASP A 85 10.41 3.45 1.50
CA ASP A 85 11.14 4.48 2.24
C ASP A 85 12.65 4.36 1.98
N ASN A 86 13.33 5.50 1.93
CA ASN A 86 14.78 5.55 1.82
C ASN A 86 15.49 5.46 3.19
N ARG A 87 14.76 5.60 4.30
CA ARG A 87 15.33 5.42 5.65
C ARG A 87 15.72 3.94 5.90
N PRO A 88 16.90 3.67 6.46
CA PRO A 88 17.28 2.31 6.83
C PRO A 88 16.46 1.84 8.02
N LEU A 89 15.97 0.60 7.93
CA LEU A 89 15.53 -0.15 9.10
C LEU A 89 16.72 -0.92 9.63
N HIS A 90 17.18 -0.54 10.82
CA HIS A 90 18.29 -1.21 11.47
C HIS A 90 17.82 -2.56 12.02
N ASN A 91 18.31 -3.65 11.43
CA ASN A 91 18.10 -5.00 11.94
C ASN A 91 19.41 -5.79 11.86
N GLN A 92 20.20 -5.72 12.93
CA GLN A 92 21.51 -6.35 13.03
C GLN A 92 22.39 -6.06 11.79
N HIS A 93 22.63 -7.06 10.95
CA HIS A 93 23.48 -6.98 9.76
C HIS A 93 22.70 -6.80 8.44
N LEU A 94 21.38 -6.65 8.50
CA LEU A 94 20.54 -6.51 7.31
C LEU A 94 20.38 -5.03 6.92
N LEU A 95 20.59 -4.76 5.63
CA LEU A 95 20.28 -3.48 5.01
C LEU A 95 18.83 -3.49 4.53
N LEU A 96 17.91 -3.13 5.43
CA LEU A 96 16.47 -3.16 5.13
C LEU A 96 15.93 -1.75 4.83
N ARG A 97 14.92 -1.72 3.96
CA ARG A 97 14.06 -0.56 3.68
C ARG A 97 12.62 -0.95 3.95
N GLN A 98 11.79 0.03 4.30
CA GLN A 98 10.37 -0.22 4.52
C GLN A 98 9.59 -0.12 3.22
N LEU A 99 8.90 -1.19 2.81
CA LEU A 99 7.76 -1.09 1.90
C LEU A 99 6.60 -0.49 2.70
N LYS A 100 6.33 0.80 2.50
CA LYS A 100 5.35 1.58 3.28
C LYS A 100 3.93 1.46 2.76
N PHE A 101 3.79 1.26 1.46
CA PHE A 101 2.51 1.24 0.79
C PHE A 101 2.62 0.30 -0.40
N LEU A 102 1.71 -0.65 -0.51
CA LEU A 102 1.57 -1.50 -1.69
C LEU A 102 0.08 -1.81 -1.84
N HIS A 103 -0.57 -1.14 -2.78
CA HIS A 103 -1.99 -1.37 -3.04
C HIS A 103 -2.26 -1.44 -4.53
N VAL A 104 -3.14 -2.35 -4.89
CA VAL A 104 -3.73 -2.49 -6.22
C VAL A 104 -5.24 -2.42 -6.05
N SER A 105 -5.88 -1.54 -6.81
CA SER A 105 -7.32 -1.36 -6.85
C SER A 105 -7.99 -2.71 -7.11
N HIS A 106 -9.09 -2.99 -6.41
CA HIS A 106 -9.81 -4.27 -6.46
C HIS A 106 -10.03 -4.77 -7.90
N GLY A 107 -10.59 -3.90 -8.76
CA GLY A 107 -10.84 -4.23 -10.17
C GLY A 107 -9.59 -4.38 -11.06
N ALA A 108 -8.40 -4.05 -10.56
CA ALA A 108 -7.13 -4.17 -11.27
C ALA A 108 -6.24 -5.31 -10.75
N ARG A 109 -6.65 -6.03 -9.70
CA ARG A 109 -5.92 -7.20 -9.16
C ARG A 109 -5.90 -8.37 -10.16
N GLY A 110 -4.95 -9.29 -9.98
CA GLY A 110 -4.77 -10.45 -10.87
C GLY A 110 -4.09 -10.14 -12.21
N ARG A 111 -3.61 -8.91 -12.39
CA ARG A 111 -2.97 -8.43 -13.63
C ARG A 111 -1.45 -8.26 -13.52
N GLY A 112 -0.84 -8.70 -12.42
CA GLY A 112 0.61 -8.58 -12.19
C GLY A 112 1.11 -7.17 -11.84
N LEU A 113 0.26 -6.34 -11.23
CA LEU A 113 0.60 -4.95 -10.84
C LEU A 113 1.12 -4.80 -9.40
N GLY A 114 1.17 -5.91 -8.65
CA GLY A 114 1.60 -5.95 -7.25
C GLY A 114 3.02 -6.44 -7.08
#